data_AF-A0AA37ML81-F1
#
_entry.id   AF-A0AA37ML81-F1
#
_cell.length_a   1.000
_cell.length_b   1.000
_cell.length_c   1.000
_cell.angle_alpha   90.00
_cell.angle_beta   90.00
_cell.angle_gamma   90.00
#
_symmetry.space_group_name_H-M   'P 1'
#
loop_
_entity.id
_entity.type
_entity.pdbx_description
1 polymer ?
#
loop_
_entity_poly.entity_id
_entity_poly.type
_entity_poly.pdbx_seq_one_letter_code
_entity_poly.pdbx_strand_id
1 'polypeptide(L)'
;MNPITQTIILSASALRLIPHIGHYMAHHKLFDNDLRQVQDKKATVLNFIKAMTREKTFRNLFYYRMGEYLSIFIKWLCPPETSLHIWCPSIGEGAHFEHNYSTYLNAESIGKNFYCLQLVTLGTNHHNGEEGRPTIGDDVKIMTGAIVIGPIHIGNRVTIGAGSIVLKDVPDGCTVVGNPAKIIKQEQPEQEKDS
;
A
#
# COMPACT_ATOMS: atom_id res chain seq x y z
N MET A 1 -16.56 21.23 2.03
CA MET A 1 -16.70 21.68 0.63
C MET A 1 -18.18 21.64 0.28
N ASN A 2 -18.72 22.67 -0.37
CA ASN A 2 -20.15 22.66 -0.72
C ASN A 2 -20.45 21.61 -1.83
N PRO A 3 -21.69 21.11 -1.94
CA PRO A 3 -22.05 20.08 -2.91
C PRO A 3 -21.84 20.49 -4.38
N ILE A 4 -22.06 21.77 -4.72
CA ILE A 4 -21.89 22.31 -6.08
C ILE A 4 -20.41 22.27 -6.49
N THR A 5 -19.52 22.75 -5.62
CA THR A 5 -18.06 22.72 -5.87
C THR A 5 -17.56 21.29 -6.05
N GLN A 6 -18.07 20.35 -5.23
CA GLN A 6 -17.73 18.94 -5.37
C GLN A 6 -18.16 18.38 -6.74
N THR A 7 -19.37 18.67 -7.19
CA THR A 7 -19.88 18.24 -8.49
C THR A 7 -19.05 18.82 -9.62
N ILE A 8 -18.72 20.11 -9.59
CA ILE A 8 -17.87 20.75 -10.62
C ILE A 8 -16.50 20.09 -10.70
N ILE A 9 -15.83 19.88 -9.56
CA ILE A 9 -14.51 19.24 -9.50
C ILE A 9 -14.56 17.79 -10.02
N LEU A 10 -15.59 17.03 -9.66
CA LEU A 10 -15.75 15.66 -10.12
C LEU A 10 -16.06 15.57 -11.61
N SER A 11 -16.91 16.45 -12.15
CA SER A 11 -17.21 16.52 -13.58
C SER A 11 -15.97 16.90 -14.39
N ALA A 12 -15.23 17.92 -13.96
CA ALA A 12 -13.96 18.30 -14.60
C ALA A 12 -12.91 17.17 -14.50
N SER A 13 -12.89 16.47 -13.36
CA SER A 13 -11.99 15.32 -13.18
C SER A 13 -12.37 14.14 -14.06
N ALA A 14 -13.65 13.85 -14.26
CA ALA A 14 -14.10 12.79 -15.15
C ALA A 14 -13.60 13.00 -16.59
N LEU A 15 -13.62 14.24 -17.08
CA LEU A 15 -13.14 14.58 -18.43
C LEU A 15 -11.63 14.31 -18.59
N ARG A 16 -10.79 14.78 -17.65
CA ARG A 16 -9.34 14.52 -17.72
C ARG A 16 -8.96 13.06 -17.46
N LEU A 17 -9.82 12.31 -16.77
CA LEU A 17 -9.60 10.91 -16.40
C LEU A 17 -10.13 9.91 -17.43
N ILE A 18 -10.64 10.34 -18.59
CA ILE A 18 -11.10 9.43 -19.66
C ILE A 18 -10.13 8.26 -19.92
N PRO A 19 -8.81 8.47 -20.12
CA PRO A 19 -7.90 7.34 -20.35
C PRO A 19 -7.78 6.42 -19.13
N HIS A 20 -7.76 6.97 -17.90
CA HIS A 20 -7.73 6.19 -16.67
C HIS A 20 -9.00 5.37 -16.47
N ILE A 21 -10.17 5.96 -16.76
CA ILE A 21 -11.47 5.31 -16.67
C ILE A 21 -11.54 4.16 -17.68
N GLY A 22 -11.11 4.39 -18.93
CA GLY A 22 -11.05 3.34 -19.95
C GLY A 22 -10.18 2.16 -19.52
N HIS A 23 -8.98 2.43 -19.00
CA HIS A 23 -8.09 1.39 -18.48
C HIS A 23 -8.69 0.67 -17.27
N TYR A 24 -9.25 1.41 -16.30
CA TYR A 24 -9.92 0.82 -15.15
C TYR A 24 -11.07 -0.10 -15.56
N MET A 25 -11.93 0.32 -16.49
CA MET A 25 -13.04 -0.50 -16.96
C MET A 25 -12.57 -1.80 -17.64
N ALA A 26 -11.52 -1.73 -18.45
CA ALA A 26 -10.93 -2.89 -19.11
C ALA A 26 -10.28 -3.89 -18.13
N HIS A 27 -9.74 -3.40 -17.01
CA HIS A 27 -8.91 -4.19 -16.08
C HIS A 27 -9.36 -4.10 -14.60
N HIS A 28 -10.64 -3.84 -14.34
CA HIS A 28 -11.17 -3.50 -13.01
C HIS A 28 -10.77 -4.47 -11.90
N LYS A 29 -10.68 -5.78 -12.20
CA LYS A 29 -10.28 -6.82 -11.24
C LYS A 29 -8.91 -6.58 -10.60
N LEU A 30 -7.99 -5.88 -11.29
CA LEU A 30 -6.67 -5.54 -10.75
C LEU A 30 -6.74 -4.47 -9.65
N PHE A 31 -7.75 -3.60 -9.69
CA PHE A 31 -7.81 -2.39 -8.87
C PHE A 31 -8.94 -2.42 -7.83
N ASP A 32 -9.96 -3.24 -8.05
CA ASP A 32 -11.18 -3.23 -7.24
C ASP A 32 -10.91 -3.48 -5.76
N ASN A 33 -9.97 -4.37 -5.44
CA ASN A 33 -9.62 -4.66 -4.05
C ASN A 33 -8.90 -3.49 -3.38
N ASP A 34 -8.06 -2.73 -4.09
CA ASP A 34 -7.47 -1.51 -3.54
C ASP A 34 -8.50 -0.38 -3.45
N LEU A 35 -9.37 -0.26 -4.45
CA LEU A 35 -10.42 0.75 -4.49
C LEU A 35 -11.41 0.55 -3.32
N ARG A 36 -11.61 -0.69 -2.87
CA ARG A 36 -12.40 -0.99 -1.66
C ARG A 36 -11.70 -0.56 -0.36
N GLN A 37 -10.39 -0.33 -0.36
CA GLN A 37 -9.69 0.16 0.83
C GLN A 37 -9.83 1.67 1.03
N VAL A 38 -10.13 2.40 -0.04
CA VAL A 38 -10.31 3.85 0.01
C VAL A 38 -11.80 4.22 0.18
N GLN A 39 -12.11 5.49 -0.05
CA GLN A 39 -13.42 6.11 0.18
C GLN A 39 -14.63 5.24 -0.28
N ASP A 40 -15.67 5.21 0.55
CA ASP A 40 -16.97 4.54 0.33
C ASP A 40 -16.91 3.00 0.20
N LYS A 41 -15.73 2.37 0.31
CA LYS A 41 -15.49 0.91 0.34
C LYS A 41 -16.22 0.11 -0.75
N LYS A 42 -16.46 0.73 -1.90
CA LYS A 42 -17.21 0.15 -3.03
C LYS A 42 -16.44 0.37 -4.33
N ALA A 43 -16.22 -0.72 -5.06
CA ALA A 43 -15.61 -0.68 -6.39
C ALA A 43 -16.64 -0.26 -7.44
N THR A 44 -16.71 1.04 -7.72
CA THR A 44 -17.56 1.62 -8.76
C THR A 44 -16.77 2.67 -9.54
N VAL A 45 -17.15 2.94 -10.79
CA VAL A 45 -16.51 3.99 -11.61
C VAL A 45 -16.55 5.36 -10.93
N LEU A 46 -17.66 5.70 -10.26
CA LEU A 46 -17.76 6.95 -9.51
C LEU A 46 -16.74 7.01 -8.36
N ASN A 47 -16.57 5.92 -7.61
CA ASN A 47 -15.60 5.87 -6.53
C ASN A 47 -14.17 5.84 -7.05
N PHE A 48 -13.92 5.19 -8.19
CA PHE A 48 -12.64 5.28 -8.90
C PHE A 48 -12.31 6.74 -9.25
N ILE A 49 -13.27 7.48 -9.84
CA ILE A 49 -13.09 8.91 -10.16
C ILE A 49 -12.82 9.72 -8.88
N LYS A 50 -13.57 9.49 -7.80
CA LYS A 50 -13.34 10.15 -6.50
C LYS A 50 -11.94 9.85 -5.95
N ALA A 51 -11.53 8.59 -5.94
CA ALA A 51 -10.23 8.15 -5.45
C ALA A 51 -9.10 8.77 -6.28
N MET A 52 -9.16 8.67 -7.60
CA MET A 52 -8.21 9.33 -8.49
C MET A 52 -8.19 10.85 -8.32
N THR A 53 -9.31 11.47 -7.97
CA THR A 53 -9.38 12.93 -7.76
C THR A 53 -8.79 13.37 -6.42
N ARG A 54 -8.99 12.61 -5.35
CA ARG A 54 -8.65 13.04 -3.98
C ARG A 54 -7.39 12.40 -3.43
N GLU A 55 -7.20 11.11 -3.69
CA GLU A 55 -6.17 10.30 -3.05
C GLU A 55 -4.95 10.16 -3.98
N LYS A 56 -3.91 10.94 -3.72
CA LYS A 56 -2.67 10.84 -4.52
C LYS A 56 -1.98 9.50 -4.36
N THR A 57 -1.99 8.93 -3.16
CA THR A 57 -1.37 7.63 -2.84
C THR A 57 -2.04 6.48 -3.60
N PHE A 58 -3.36 6.55 -3.76
CA PHE A 58 -4.10 5.62 -4.63
C PHE A 58 -3.63 5.70 -6.08
N ARG A 59 -3.27 6.89 -6.59
CA ARG A 59 -2.69 7.04 -7.94
C ARG A 59 -1.35 6.34 -8.06
N ASN A 60 -0.48 6.41 -7.04
CA ASN A 60 0.79 5.68 -7.04
C ASN A 60 0.54 4.18 -7.22
N LEU A 61 -0.37 3.60 -6.43
CA LEU A 61 -0.72 2.18 -6.51
C LEU A 61 -1.39 1.82 -7.84
N PHE A 62 -2.29 2.67 -8.34
CA PHE A 62 -2.92 2.50 -9.66
C PHE A 62 -1.87 2.45 -10.78
N TYR A 63 -0.92 3.39 -10.80
CA TYR A 63 0.13 3.42 -11.82
C TYR A 63 1.12 2.27 -11.67
N TYR A 64 1.41 1.84 -10.44
CA TYR A 64 2.17 0.63 -10.19
C TYR A 64 1.52 -0.59 -10.85
N ARG A 65 0.21 -0.82 -10.60
CA ARG A 65 -0.50 -1.98 -11.16
C ARG A 65 -0.73 -1.91 -12.67
N MET A 66 -0.91 -0.69 -13.19
CA MET A 66 -1.06 -0.46 -14.63
C MET A 66 0.24 -0.73 -15.41
N GLY A 67 1.39 -0.67 -14.73
CA GLY A 67 2.71 -0.83 -15.31
C GLY A 67 3.34 0.50 -15.76
N GLU A 68 4.66 0.57 -15.62
CA GLU A 68 5.43 1.81 -15.79
C GLU A 68 5.27 2.43 -17.18
N TYR A 69 5.42 1.63 -18.24
CA TYR A 69 5.38 2.11 -19.63
C TYR A 69 4.05 2.76 -20.00
N LEU A 70 2.93 2.14 -19.62
CA LEU A 70 1.61 2.69 -19.89
C LEU A 70 1.35 3.94 -19.05
N SER A 71 1.86 3.96 -17.81
CA SER A 71 1.69 5.10 -16.90
C SER A 71 2.29 6.39 -17.39
N ILE A 72 3.40 6.32 -18.14
CA ILE A 72 4.10 7.52 -18.64
C ILE A 72 3.17 8.40 -19.48
N PHE A 73 2.30 7.82 -20.30
CA PHE A 73 1.45 8.56 -21.23
C PHE A 73 0.28 9.29 -20.55
N ILE A 74 -0.18 8.82 -19.39
CA ILE A 74 -1.40 9.32 -18.76
C ILE A 74 -1.16 9.94 -17.37
N LYS A 75 0.00 9.71 -16.73
CA LYS A 75 0.28 10.19 -15.38
C LYS A 75 0.25 11.70 -15.24
N TRP A 76 0.60 12.43 -16.30
CA TRP A 76 0.61 13.90 -16.29
C TRP A 76 -0.78 14.52 -16.12
N LEU A 77 -1.84 13.81 -16.57
CA LEU A 77 -3.23 14.22 -16.38
C LEU A 77 -3.67 14.11 -14.92
N CYS A 78 -3.06 13.19 -14.16
CA CYS A 78 -3.38 12.97 -12.75
C CYS A 78 -2.11 12.55 -11.96
N PRO A 79 -1.27 13.52 -11.56
CA PRO A 79 0.03 13.23 -10.96
C PRO A 79 -0.07 12.45 -9.64
N PRO A 80 0.78 11.44 -9.40
CA PRO A 80 0.86 10.74 -8.12
C PRO A 80 1.56 11.57 -7.03
N GLU A 81 1.63 11.04 -5.82
CA GLU A 81 2.45 11.60 -4.75
C GLU A 81 3.93 11.36 -5.04
N THR A 82 4.74 12.43 -5.04
CA THR A 82 6.14 12.37 -5.48
C THR A 82 7.09 11.80 -4.44
N SER A 83 6.68 11.84 -3.17
CA SER A 83 7.48 11.38 -2.04
C SER A 83 7.23 9.91 -1.65
N LEU A 84 6.38 9.20 -2.40
CA LEU A 84 6.14 7.76 -2.25
C LEU A 84 6.87 6.99 -3.35
N HIS A 85 7.86 6.19 -2.94
CA HIS A 85 8.63 5.33 -3.83
C HIS A 85 8.23 3.87 -3.63
N ILE A 86 7.82 3.21 -4.71
CA ILE A 86 7.48 1.79 -4.72
C ILE A 86 8.57 1.08 -5.52
N TRP A 87 9.44 0.35 -4.83
CA TRP A 87 10.49 -0.48 -5.42
C TRP A 87 10.27 -1.94 -5.01
N CYS A 88 9.10 -2.45 -5.37
CA CYS A 88 8.69 -3.81 -5.03
C CYS A 88 8.13 -4.49 -6.28
N PRO A 89 8.70 -5.63 -6.72
CA PRO A 89 8.25 -6.30 -7.95
C PRO A 89 6.83 -6.87 -7.82
N SER A 90 6.36 -7.16 -6.61
CA SER A 90 5.03 -7.74 -6.38
C SER A 90 4.37 -7.20 -5.12
N ILE A 91 3.20 -6.59 -5.28
CA ILE A 91 2.30 -6.17 -4.20
C ILE A 91 0.94 -6.83 -4.39
N GLY A 92 0.49 -7.60 -3.39
CA GLY A 92 -0.80 -8.26 -3.35
C GLY A 92 -1.97 -7.28 -3.49
N GLU A 93 -3.14 -7.83 -3.84
CA GLU A 93 -4.38 -7.06 -3.94
C GLU A 93 -4.82 -6.46 -2.60
N GLY A 94 -5.57 -5.37 -2.63
CA GLY A 94 -6.13 -4.76 -1.41
C GLY A 94 -5.11 -3.94 -0.62
N ALA A 95 -4.02 -3.50 -1.26
CA ALA A 95 -3.07 -2.64 -0.58
C ALA A 95 -3.69 -1.26 -0.30
N HIS A 96 -3.40 -0.71 0.87
CA HIS A 96 -3.90 0.58 1.32
C HIS A 96 -2.75 1.46 1.82
N PHE A 97 -2.49 2.51 1.06
CA PHE A 97 -1.53 3.55 1.38
C PHE A 97 -2.27 4.77 1.94
N GLU A 98 -2.38 4.82 3.26
CA GLU A 98 -3.03 5.92 3.98
C GLU A 98 -2.00 7.00 4.34
N HIS A 99 -2.23 8.20 3.82
CA HIS A 99 -1.40 9.38 4.06
C HIS A 99 0.08 9.25 3.65
N ASN A 100 0.49 8.26 2.84
CA ASN A 100 1.90 8.05 2.50
C ASN A 100 2.55 9.25 1.81
N TYR A 101 3.38 9.95 2.58
CA TYR A 101 4.42 10.86 2.12
C TYR A 101 5.76 10.41 2.70
N SER A 102 6.84 10.71 1.98
CA SER A 102 8.22 10.35 2.34
C SER A 102 8.36 8.86 2.74
N THR A 103 7.80 7.98 1.92
CA THR A 103 7.71 6.53 2.16
C THR A 103 8.50 5.78 1.09
N TYR A 104 9.29 4.79 1.49
CA TYR A 104 10.11 3.97 0.59
C TYR A 104 9.77 2.49 0.77
N LEU A 105 9.10 1.89 -0.20
CA LEU A 105 8.68 0.49 -0.18
C LEU A 105 9.61 -0.35 -1.05
N ASN A 106 10.82 -0.64 -0.54
CA ASN A 106 11.79 -1.51 -1.18
C ASN A 106 11.79 -2.89 -0.52
N ALA A 107 10.95 -3.77 -1.04
CA ALA A 107 10.67 -5.11 -0.53
C ALA A 107 10.83 -6.14 -1.65
N GLU A 108 11.14 -7.38 -1.29
CA GLU A 108 11.15 -8.50 -2.24
C GLU A 108 9.73 -8.80 -2.71
N SER A 109 8.80 -8.89 -1.76
CA SER A 109 7.37 -8.97 -2.05
C SER A 109 6.55 -8.41 -0.90
N ILE A 110 5.34 -7.96 -1.21
CA ILE A 110 4.32 -7.54 -0.25
C ILE A 110 3.04 -8.34 -0.51
N GLY A 111 2.50 -8.94 0.54
CA GLY A 111 1.26 -9.72 0.51
C GLY A 111 -0.01 -8.89 0.28
N LYS A 112 -1.14 -9.58 0.40
CA LYS A 112 -2.49 -9.00 0.26
C LYS A 112 -2.85 -8.14 1.46
N ASN A 113 -3.79 -7.21 1.26
CA ASN A 113 -4.35 -6.35 2.31
C ASN A 113 -3.30 -5.58 3.11
N PHE A 114 -2.15 -5.28 2.49
CA PHE A 114 -1.07 -4.54 3.12
C PHE A 114 -1.51 -3.11 3.43
N TYR A 115 -1.40 -2.72 4.69
CA TYR A 115 -1.73 -1.38 5.16
C TYR A 115 -0.45 -0.66 5.58
N CYS A 116 -0.19 0.51 5.01
CA CYS A 116 1.01 1.27 5.27
C CYS A 116 0.70 2.75 5.45
N LEU A 117 1.20 3.30 6.56
CA LEU A 117 1.17 4.72 6.85
C LEU A 117 2.43 5.43 6.32
N GLN A 118 2.46 6.75 6.47
CA GLN A 118 3.56 7.60 6.03
C GLN A 118 4.89 7.33 6.73
N LEU A 119 5.99 7.83 6.16
CA LEU A 119 7.34 7.74 6.72
C LEU A 119 7.87 6.31 6.90
N VAL A 120 7.19 5.32 6.32
CA VAL A 120 7.63 3.93 6.38
C VAL A 120 8.82 3.70 5.45
N THR A 121 9.80 2.94 5.93
CA THR A 121 10.93 2.50 5.12
C THR A 121 11.02 0.98 5.17
N LEU A 122 10.80 0.34 4.02
CA LEU A 122 11.26 -1.02 3.75
C LEU A 122 12.59 -0.87 3.02
N GLY A 123 13.68 -1.40 3.58
CA GLY A 123 15.02 -1.12 3.09
C GLY A 123 15.93 -2.35 3.07
N THR A 124 16.97 -2.26 2.25
CA THR A 124 18.00 -3.29 2.16
C THR A 124 18.94 -3.23 3.35
N ASN A 125 19.49 -4.38 3.72
CA ASN A 125 20.70 -4.47 4.52
C ASN A 125 21.80 -5.13 3.68
N HIS A 126 23.03 -4.72 3.91
CA HIS A 126 24.23 -5.31 3.33
C HIS A 126 25.14 -5.69 4.49
N HIS A 127 24.97 -6.90 5.02
CA HIS A 127 25.78 -7.38 6.13
C HIS A 127 26.24 -8.82 5.87
N ASN A 128 27.53 -9.09 6.09
CA ASN A 128 28.14 -10.42 5.97
C ASN A 128 27.91 -11.14 4.63
N GLY A 129 27.79 -10.40 3.53
CA GLY A 129 27.59 -10.98 2.19
C GLY A 129 26.15 -11.34 1.86
N GLU A 130 25.21 -11.16 2.80
CA GLU A 130 23.78 -11.24 2.53
C GLU A 130 23.26 -9.83 2.19
N GLU A 131 22.88 -9.67 0.93
CA GLU A 131 22.14 -8.51 0.43
C GLU A 131 20.69 -8.94 0.22
N GLY A 132 19.75 -8.17 0.74
CA GLY A 132 18.36 -8.43 0.43
C GLY A 132 17.39 -7.44 1.06
N ARG A 133 16.13 -7.64 0.68
CA ARG A 133 14.98 -6.80 1.01
C ARG A 133 13.98 -7.61 1.83
N PRO A 134 13.16 -6.96 2.66
CA PRO A 134 12.19 -7.67 3.46
C PRO A 134 11.12 -8.34 2.58
N THR A 135 10.61 -9.47 3.05
CA THR A 135 9.41 -10.13 2.53
C THR A 135 8.27 -9.88 3.50
N ILE A 136 7.17 -9.30 3.01
CA ILE A 136 6.01 -8.94 3.83
C ILE A 136 4.84 -9.87 3.49
N GLY A 137 4.28 -10.53 4.51
CA GLY A 137 3.12 -11.41 4.39
C GLY A 137 1.79 -10.68 4.19
N ASP A 138 0.70 -11.44 4.27
CA ASP A 138 -0.67 -10.96 4.10
C ASP A 138 -1.20 -10.27 5.37
N ASP A 139 -2.12 -9.33 5.20
CA ASP A 139 -2.79 -8.59 6.30
C ASP A 139 -1.81 -7.86 7.24
N VAL A 140 -0.62 -7.51 6.75
CA VAL A 140 0.38 -6.77 7.53
C VAL A 140 0.03 -5.29 7.58
N LYS A 141 0.16 -4.71 8.77
CA LYS A 141 -0.01 -3.28 9.02
C LYS A 141 1.31 -2.67 9.48
N ILE A 142 1.78 -1.65 8.77
CA ILE A 142 2.99 -0.91 9.14
C ILE A 142 2.62 0.54 9.43
N MET A 143 2.76 0.92 10.69
CA MET A 143 2.36 2.23 11.18
C MET A 143 3.43 3.29 10.91
N THR A 144 3.05 4.55 11.09
CA THR A 144 3.85 5.73 10.73
C THR A 144 5.29 5.65 11.22
N GLY A 145 6.25 5.92 10.32
CA GLY A 145 7.66 6.06 10.69
C GLY A 145 8.37 4.76 11.05
N ALA A 146 7.74 3.59 10.86
CA ALA A 146 8.39 2.32 11.09
C ALA A 146 9.41 1.99 9.97
N ILE A 147 10.50 1.35 10.36
CA ILE A 147 11.62 0.97 9.50
C ILE A 147 11.80 -0.54 9.60
N VAL A 148 11.82 -1.23 8.46
CA VAL A 148 12.02 -2.69 8.33
C VAL A 148 13.19 -2.91 7.38
N ILE A 149 14.29 -3.47 7.90
CA ILE A 149 15.57 -3.51 7.17
C ILE A 149 16.12 -4.93 7.08
N GLY A 150 16.54 -5.31 5.87
CA GLY A 150 17.26 -6.54 5.58
C GLY A 150 16.40 -7.66 4.99
N PRO A 151 17.03 -8.81 4.65
CA PRO A 151 16.36 -9.99 4.11
C PRO A 151 15.56 -10.75 5.19
N ILE A 152 14.65 -10.04 5.87
CA ILE A 152 13.83 -10.59 6.94
C ILE A 152 12.41 -10.89 6.47
N HIS A 153 11.79 -11.87 7.11
CA HIS A 153 10.41 -12.27 6.86
C HIS A 153 9.47 -11.69 7.90
N ILE A 154 8.48 -10.93 7.44
CA ILE A 154 7.34 -10.50 8.25
C ILE A 154 6.17 -11.39 7.92
N GLY A 155 5.73 -12.20 8.90
CA GLY A 155 4.61 -13.11 8.76
C GLY A 155 3.27 -12.41 8.53
N ASN A 156 2.21 -13.22 8.42
CA ASN A 156 0.86 -12.74 8.15
C ASN A 156 0.23 -12.11 9.40
N ARG A 157 -0.71 -11.18 9.21
CA ARG A 157 -1.45 -10.51 10.29
C ARG A 157 -0.55 -9.81 11.31
N VAL A 158 0.66 -9.41 10.89
CA VAL A 158 1.60 -8.68 11.75
C VAL A 158 1.24 -7.21 11.81
N THR A 159 1.31 -6.62 13.00
CA THR A 159 1.27 -5.17 13.19
C THR A 159 2.61 -4.64 13.65
N ILE A 160 3.24 -3.79 12.83
CA ILE A 160 4.46 -3.06 13.17
C ILE A 160 4.06 -1.67 13.66
N GLY A 161 4.29 -1.39 14.94
CA GLY A 161 3.91 -0.12 15.57
C GLY A 161 4.73 1.07 15.09
N ALA A 162 4.22 2.27 15.36
CA ALA A 162 4.82 3.51 14.88
C ALA A 162 6.25 3.69 15.40
N GLY A 163 7.16 4.19 14.55
CA GLY A 163 8.56 4.45 14.89
C GLY A 163 9.41 3.22 15.22
N SER A 164 8.93 2.01 14.93
CA SER A 164 9.66 0.78 15.24
C SER A 164 10.81 0.52 14.28
N ILE A 165 11.91 -0.06 14.77
CA ILE A 165 13.02 -0.54 13.91
C ILE A 165 13.08 -2.06 13.98
N VAL A 166 12.61 -2.71 12.92
CA VAL A 166 12.53 -4.18 12.79
C VAL A 166 13.73 -4.70 12.01
N LEU A 167 14.55 -5.50 12.68
CA LEU A 167 15.81 -6.04 12.16
C LEU A 167 15.85 -7.57 12.17
N LYS A 168 14.74 -8.22 12.51
CA LYS A 168 14.62 -9.68 12.66
C LYS A 168 13.25 -10.12 12.16
N ASP A 169 13.16 -11.39 11.79
CA ASP A 169 11.90 -12.02 11.40
C ASP A 169 10.83 -11.85 12.47
N VAL A 170 9.59 -11.70 12.03
CA VAL A 170 8.42 -11.55 12.88
C VAL A 170 7.41 -12.64 12.52
N PRO A 171 7.05 -13.55 13.45
CA PRO A 171 6.06 -14.58 13.21
C PRO A 171 4.65 -14.02 12.95
N ASP A 172 3.79 -14.84 12.37
CA ASP A 172 2.38 -14.53 12.15
C ASP A 172 1.65 -14.03 13.42
N GLY A 173 0.68 -13.14 13.25
CA GLY A 173 -0.20 -12.66 14.32
C GLY A 173 0.51 -11.84 15.41
N CYS A 174 1.76 -11.44 15.19
CA CYS A 174 2.52 -10.66 16.16
C CYS A 174 2.24 -9.16 16.05
N THR A 175 2.34 -8.47 17.18
CA THR A 175 2.53 -7.02 17.22
C THR A 175 3.93 -6.71 17.72
N VAL A 176 4.68 -5.91 16.96
CA VAL A 176 6.05 -5.50 17.30
C VAL A 176 6.13 -3.98 17.48
N VAL A 177 6.86 -3.53 18.49
CA VAL A 177 7.10 -2.10 18.76
C VAL A 177 8.53 -1.83 19.23
N GLY A 178 9.00 -0.60 19.03
CA GLY A 178 10.22 -0.07 19.66
C GLY A 178 11.46 -0.10 18.77
N ASN A 179 12.58 0.37 19.35
CA ASN A 179 13.87 0.45 18.69
C ASN A 179 14.98 -0.08 19.64
N PRO A 180 15.55 -1.28 19.39
CA PRO A 180 15.12 -2.25 18.39
C PRO A 180 13.74 -2.82 18.71
N ALA A 181 12.99 -3.21 17.68
CA ALA A 181 11.62 -3.71 17.83
C ALA A 181 11.58 -5.04 18.59
N LYS A 182 10.57 -5.20 19.46
CA LYS A 182 10.29 -6.43 20.21
C LYS A 182 8.83 -6.81 20.04
N ILE A 183 8.55 -8.11 20.05
CA ILE A 183 7.19 -8.64 20.08
C ILE A 183 6.57 -8.30 21.44
N ILE A 184 5.41 -7.66 21.43
CA ILE A 184 4.63 -7.30 22.63
C ILE A 184 3.29 -8.03 22.72
N LYS A 185 2.84 -8.62 21.62
CA LYS A 185 1.64 -9.45 21.54
C LYS A 185 1.86 -10.52 20.48
N GLN A 186 1.39 -11.72 20.75
CA GLN A 186 1.30 -12.79 19.77
C GLN A 186 -0.12 -13.36 19.86
N GLU A 187 -0.85 -13.32 18.75
CA GLU A 187 -2.13 -14.03 18.66
C GLU A 187 -1.86 -15.53 18.73
N GLN A 188 -2.59 -16.23 19.60
CA GLN A 188 -2.57 -17.69 19.57
C GLN A 188 -3.27 -18.13 18.27
N PRO A 189 -2.75 -19.15 17.57
CA PRO A 189 -3.50 -19.74 16.47
C PRO A 189 -4.89 -20.11 16.98
N GLU A 190 -5.94 -19.71 16.25
CA GLU A 190 -7.28 -20.25 16.50
C GLU A 190 -7.15 -21.77 16.47
N GLN A 191 -7.36 -22.41 17.63
CA GLN A 191 -7.62 -23.84 17.63
C GLN A 191 -8.87 -24.01 16.77
N GLU A 192 -8.75 -24.69 15.62
CA GLU A 192 -9.88 -25.22 14.89
C GLU A 192 -10.79 -25.88 15.92
N LYS A 193 -11.94 -25.24 16.19
CA LYS A 193 -13.02 -25.91 16.88
C LYS A 193 -13.52 -26.94 15.89
N ASP A 194 -12.95 -28.14 15.95
CA ASP A 194 -13.56 -29.34 15.41
C ASP A 194 -15.03 -29.35 15.90
N SER A 195 -15.95 -29.14 14.96
CA SER A 195 -17.39 -29.26 15.14
C SER A 195 -17.97 -30.06 13.99
#